data_AF-A0A659UQV7-F1
#
_entry.id   AF-A0A659UQV7-F1
#
_cell.length_a   1.000
_cell.length_b   1.000
_cell.length_c   1.000
_cell.angle_alpha   90.00
_cell.angle_beta   90.00
_cell.angle_gamma   90.00
#
_symmetry.space_group_name_H-M   'P 1'
#
loop_
_entity.id
_entity.type
_entity.pdbx_description
1 polymer ?
#
loop_
_entity_poly.entity_id
_entity_poly.type
_entity_poly.pdbx_seq_one_letter_code
_entity_poly.pdbx_strand_id
1 'polypeptide(L)'
;TRNLFLVPLDEERRWFRYHHLFHDFLSREMERREPEMIAPLHLAASEWFGERKMLTEAIGHALAAGDQARAAVFVENNALELIAQCQLLYVRQLLALLPRKLIDQRIRLQLVVLWLAVHSSQPEIAQQTLANARKLVETGPTDSNDPGTLTGTTIEAELEVLAAAVHSTLEQFEDARDTA
;
A
#
# COMPACT_ATOMS: atom_id res chain seq x y z
N THR A 1 34.86 24.30 -1.26
CA THR A 1 34.72 23.18 -2.21
C THR A 1 33.25 23.04 -2.55
N ARG A 2 32.87 23.18 -3.84
CA ARG A 2 31.48 23.34 -4.29
C ARG A 2 30.76 21.97 -4.30
N ASN A 3 29.64 21.86 -3.59
CA ASN A 3 28.68 20.74 -3.70
C ASN A 3 27.96 20.76 -5.07
N LEU A 4 28.72 20.65 -6.17
CA LEU A 4 28.25 20.91 -7.54
C LEU A 4 27.14 19.94 -8.00
N PHE A 5 26.97 18.82 -7.30
CA PHE A 5 26.05 17.74 -7.68
C PHE A 5 24.99 17.43 -6.61
N LEU A 6 24.88 18.24 -5.55
CA LEU A 6 23.80 18.10 -4.56
C LEU A 6 22.86 19.28 -4.67
N VAL A 7 21.57 18.98 -4.80
CA VAL A 7 20.49 19.97 -4.85
C VAL A 7 19.72 19.88 -3.54
N PRO A 8 19.67 20.93 -2.71
CA PRO A 8 18.86 20.94 -1.50
C PRO A 8 17.37 20.85 -1.88
N LEU A 9 16.61 20.10 -1.08
CA LEU A 9 15.17 19.91 -1.24
C LEU A 9 14.36 20.68 -0.20
N ASP A 10 15.01 21.17 0.86
CA ASP A 10 14.42 21.94 1.93
C ASP A 10 15.24 23.21 2.23
N GLU A 11 14.58 24.19 2.87
CA GLU A 11 15.22 25.44 3.27
C GLU A 11 16.26 25.21 4.38
N GLU A 12 15.99 24.24 5.26
CA GLU A 12 16.89 23.84 6.35
C GLU A 12 18.11 23.02 5.89
N ARG A 13 18.19 22.66 4.60
CA ARG A 13 19.27 21.87 3.99
C ARG A 13 19.55 20.56 4.71
N ARG A 14 18.50 19.84 5.11
CA ARG A 14 18.60 18.49 5.67
C ARG A 14 18.33 17.43 4.60
N TRP A 15 17.57 17.77 3.57
CA TRP A 15 17.26 16.89 2.47
C TRP A 15 17.99 17.32 1.21
N PHE A 16 18.70 16.38 0.60
CA PHE A 16 19.41 16.60 -0.64
C PHE A 16 19.06 15.51 -1.64
N ARG A 17 18.99 15.89 -2.90
CA ARG A 17 19.06 14.94 -4.01
C ARG A 17 20.35 15.11 -4.78
N TYR A 18 20.82 14.03 -5.39
CA TYR A 18 21.83 14.15 -6.43
C TYR A 18 21.26 14.86 -7.65
N HIS A 19 22.09 15.65 -8.32
CA HIS A 19 21.81 16.16 -9.64
C HIS A 19 21.62 15.00 -10.61
N HIS A 20 20.61 15.07 -11.49
CA HIS A 20 20.19 13.93 -12.32
C HIS A 20 21.34 13.30 -13.14
N LEU A 21 22.21 14.12 -13.76
CA LEU A 21 23.38 13.61 -14.50
C LEU A 21 24.34 12.79 -13.65
N PHE A 22 24.53 13.18 -12.39
CA PHE A 22 25.44 12.49 -11.49
C PHE A 22 24.81 11.24 -10.91
N HIS A 23 23.51 11.29 -10.60
CA HIS A 23 22.71 10.11 -10.28
C HIS A 23 22.82 9.06 -11.41
N ASP A 24 22.56 9.44 -12.65
CA ASP A 24 22.59 8.52 -13.80
C ASP A 24 23.98 7.92 -14.01
N PHE A 25 25.04 8.71 -13.79
CA PHE A 25 26.41 8.21 -13.83
C PHE A 25 26.67 7.16 -12.74
N LEU A 26 26.29 7.45 -11.49
CA LEU A 26 26.48 6.53 -10.37
C LEU A 26 25.67 5.25 -10.53
N SER A 27 24.41 5.35 -10.99
CA SER A 27 23.57 4.18 -11.27
C SER A 27 24.21 3.26 -12.31
N ARG A 28 24.70 3.80 -13.43
CA ARG A 28 25.39 3.02 -14.47
C ARG A 28 26.68 2.40 -13.98
N GLU A 29 27.46 3.11 -13.18
CA GLU A 29 28.67 2.54 -12.59
C GLU A 29 28.36 1.42 -11.60
N MET A 30 27.26 1.53 -10.85
CA MET A 30 26.80 0.48 -9.95
C MET A 30 26.36 -0.77 -10.71
N GLU A 31 25.53 -0.61 -11.73
CA GLU A 31 25.10 -1.70 -12.63
C GLU A 31 26.29 -2.41 -13.29
N ARG A 32 27.37 -1.68 -13.58
CA ARG A 32 28.56 -2.24 -14.22
C ARG A 32 29.50 -2.95 -13.24
N ARG A 33 29.65 -2.45 -12.02
CA ARG A 33 30.67 -2.93 -11.07
C ARG A 33 30.12 -3.90 -10.05
N GLU A 34 28.94 -3.62 -9.50
CA GLU A 34 28.36 -4.35 -8.36
C GLU A 34 26.82 -4.50 -8.55
N PRO A 35 26.36 -5.09 -9.67
CA PRO A 35 24.93 -5.25 -9.92
C PRO A 35 24.20 -6.04 -8.82
N GLU A 36 24.89 -6.96 -8.16
CA GLU A 36 24.38 -7.74 -7.03
C GLU A 36 24.08 -6.90 -5.79
N MET A 37 24.69 -5.72 -5.65
CA MET A 37 24.48 -4.82 -4.51
C MET A 37 23.27 -3.90 -4.67
N ILE A 38 22.70 -3.81 -5.88
CA ILE A 38 21.55 -2.92 -6.16
C ILE A 38 20.34 -3.30 -5.30
N ALA A 39 19.91 -4.57 -5.33
CA ALA A 39 18.75 -5.01 -4.57
C ALA A 39 18.95 -4.87 -3.04
N PRO A 40 20.09 -5.30 -2.44
CA PRO A 40 20.38 -5.03 -1.03
C PRO A 40 20.31 -3.56 -0.62
N LEU A 41 20.81 -2.64 -1.46
CA LEU A 41 20.75 -1.21 -1.18
C LEU A 41 19.31 -0.67 -1.22
N HIS A 42 18.51 -1.14 -2.18
CA HIS A 42 17.09 -0.82 -2.21
C HIS A 42 16.36 -1.36 -0.97
N LEU A 43 16.67 -2.57 -0.49
CA LEU A 43 16.07 -3.10 0.74
C LEU A 43 16.45 -2.27 1.97
N ALA A 44 17.71 -1.88 2.10
CA ALA A 44 18.17 -1.03 3.19
C ALA A 44 17.50 0.36 3.16
N ALA A 45 17.38 0.96 1.97
CA ALA A 45 16.63 2.22 1.79
C ALA A 45 15.15 2.06 2.17
N SER A 46 14.53 0.96 1.72
CA SER A 46 13.14 0.62 2.03
C SER A 46 12.89 0.55 3.54
N GLU A 47 13.76 -0.13 4.28
CA GLU A 47 13.71 -0.19 5.75
C GLU A 47 13.85 1.19 6.37
N TRP A 48 14.87 1.95 5.97
CA TRP A 48 15.14 3.28 6.53
C TRP A 48 13.98 4.27 6.35
N PHE A 49 13.34 4.26 5.17
CA PHE A 49 12.15 5.06 4.89
C PHE A 49 10.93 4.56 5.65
N GLY A 50 10.77 3.23 5.77
CA GLY A 50 9.70 2.58 6.52
C GLY A 50 9.70 2.98 7.99
N GLU A 51 10.87 2.95 8.64
CA GLU A 51 11.06 3.41 10.03
C GLU A 51 10.66 4.87 10.25
N ARG A 52 10.72 5.69 9.19
CA ARG A 52 10.37 7.12 9.21
C ARG A 52 8.95 7.41 8.71
N LYS A 53 8.14 6.38 8.49
CA LYS A 53 6.76 6.49 7.98
C LYS A 53 6.67 7.15 6.60
N MET A 54 7.76 7.13 5.83
CA MET A 54 7.82 7.60 4.44
C MET A 54 7.43 6.44 3.51
N LEU A 55 6.14 6.10 3.52
CA LEU A 55 5.64 4.84 2.93
C LEU A 55 5.78 4.78 1.41
N THR A 56 5.62 5.92 0.72
CA THR A 56 5.73 5.97 -0.76
C THR A 56 7.13 5.54 -1.20
N GLU A 57 8.15 6.10 -0.57
CA GLU A 57 9.56 5.78 -0.82
C GLU A 57 9.89 4.36 -0.38
N ALA A 58 9.42 3.95 0.81
CA ALA A 58 9.66 2.60 1.33
C ALA A 58 9.13 1.52 0.39
N ILE A 59 7.89 1.68 -0.09
CA ILE A 59 7.26 0.77 -1.05
C ILE A 59 8.00 0.78 -2.39
N GLY A 60 8.31 1.97 -2.92
CA GLY A 60 9.03 2.11 -4.18
C GLY A 60 10.39 1.38 -4.15
N HIS A 61 11.14 1.54 -3.07
CA HIS A 61 12.42 0.85 -2.90
C HIS A 61 12.26 -0.67 -2.71
N ALA A 62 11.25 -1.15 -1.97
CA ALA A 62 10.98 -2.59 -1.85
C ALA A 62 10.67 -3.22 -3.22
N LEU A 63 9.84 -2.56 -4.02
CA LEU A 63 9.50 -3.01 -5.37
C LEU A 63 10.71 -3.00 -6.31
N ALA A 64 11.56 -1.98 -6.23
CA ALA A 64 12.80 -1.91 -7.01
C ALA A 64 13.82 -3.01 -6.63
N ALA A 65 13.81 -3.47 -5.38
CA ALA A 65 14.58 -4.65 -4.96
C ALA A 65 13.94 -5.99 -5.39
N GLY A 66 12.72 -5.98 -5.94
CA GLY A 66 11.95 -7.19 -6.26
C GLY A 66 11.20 -7.80 -5.08
N ASP A 67 11.22 -7.18 -3.90
CA ASP A 67 10.54 -7.66 -2.69
C ASP A 67 9.11 -7.11 -2.62
N GLN A 68 8.24 -7.69 -3.43
CA GLN A 68 6.82 -7.36 -3.48
C GLN A 68 6.11 -7.67 -2.15
N ALA A 69 6.53 -8.72 -1.45
CA ALA A 69 5.91 -9.11 -0.18
C ALA A 69 6.10 -8.00 0.87
N ARG A 70 7.32 -7.46 0.99
CA ARG A 70 7.61 -6.33 1.88
C ARG A 70 6.86 -5.06 1.50
N ALA A 71 6.78 -4.76 0.20
CA ALA A 71 5.98 -3.62 -0.29
C ALA A 71 4.51 -3.71 0.15
N ALA A 72 3.90 -4.89 0.05
CA ALA A 72 2.55 -5.11 0.52
C ALA A 72 2.42 -4.99 2.05
N VAL A 73 3.38 -5.52 2.83
CA VAL A 73 3.38 -5.39 4.30
C VAL A 73 3.35 -3.93 4.75
N PHE A 74 4.03 -3.01 4.06
CA PHE A 74 3.95 -1.58 4.38
C PHE A 74 2.52 -1.03 4.26
N VAL A 75 1.77 -1.43 3.23
CA VAL A 75 0.38 -1.00 3.08
C VAL A 75 -0.49 -1.68 4.13
N GLU A 76 -0.37 -2.99 4.29
CA GLU A 76 -1.17 -3.78 5.24
C GLU A 76 -1.07 -3.24 6.68
N ASN A 77 0.14 -2.87 7.11
CA ASN A 77 0.38 -2.43 8.49
C ASN A 77 0.01 -0.98 8.78
N ASN A 78 -0.22 -0.15 7.75
CA ASN A 78 -0.45 1.29 7.95
C ASN A 78 -1.79 1.77 7.37
N ALA A 79 -2.38 1.05 6.41
CA ALA A 79 -3.54 1.53 5.68
C ALA A 79 -4.75 1.84 6.57
N LEU A 80 -5.02 1.01 7.58
CA LEU A 80 -6.22 1.21 8.40
C LEU A 80 -6.10 2.41 9.35
N GLU A 81 -4.92 2.62 9.94
CA GLU A 81 -4.65 3.82 10.72
C GLU A 81 -4.82 5.08 9.85
N LEU A 82 -4.31 5.04 8.61
CA LEU A 82 -4.48 6.14 7.65
C LEU A 82 -5.95 6.34 7.25
N ILE A 83 -6.74 5.27 7.08
CA ILE A 83 -8.18 5.36 6.82
C ILE A 83 -8.91 5.97 8.01
N ALA A 84 -8.59 5.56 9.25
CA ALA A 84 -9.17 6.12 10.47
C ALA A 84 -8.84 7.62 10.63
N GLN A 85 -7.71 8.07 10.09
CA GLN A 85 -7.31 9.48 10.00
C GLN A 85 -7.88 10.21 8.77
N CYS A 86 -8.83 9.59 8.05
CA CYS A 86 -9.45 10.10 6.83
C CYS A 86 -8.46 10.38 5.66
N GLN A 87 -7.28 9.76 5.66
CA GLN A 87 -6.26 9.92 4.61
C GLN A 87 -6.51 8.98 3.41
N LEU A 88 -7.76 8.88 2.97
CA LEU A 88 -8.22 7.89 1.98
C LEU A 88 -7.48 8.00 0.64
N LEU A 89 -7.20 9.23 0.19
CA LEU A 89 -6.48 9.47 -1.07
C LEU A 89 -5.04 8.95 -0.99
N TYR A 90 -4.38 9.11 0.16
CA TYR A 90 -3.01 8.64 0.33
C TYR A 90 -2.96 7.11 0.32
N VAL A 91 -3.89 6.43 1.01
CA VAL A 91 -3.99 4.97 0.96
C VAL A 91 -4.25 4.46 -0.46
N ARG A 92 -5.10 5.16 -1.23
CA ARG A 92 -5.33 4.85 -2.65
C ARG A 92 -4.04 5.01 -3.49
N GLN A 93 -3.21 6.01 -3.21
CA GLN A 93 -1.92 6.18 -3.86
C GLN A 93 -0.94 5.06 -3.51
N LEU A 94 -0.86 4.65 -2.23
CA LEU A 94 -0.01 3.55 -1.81
C LEU A 94 -0.42 2.22 -2.48
N LEU A 95 -1.73 1.93 -2.55
CA LEU A 95 -2.25 0.78 -3.29
C LEU A 95 -1.89 0.83 -4.78
N ALA A 96 -1.91 2.02 -5.40
CA ALA A 96 -1.59 2.19 -6.82
C ALA A 96 -0.11 1.91 -7.14
N LEU A 97 0.78 1.91 -6.14
CA LEU A 97 2.18 1.48 -6.31
C LEU A 97 2.31 -0.04 -6.42
N LEU A 98 1.38 -0.80 -5.84
CA LEU A 98 1.47 -2.26 -5.80
C LEU A 98 0.98 -2.90 -7.10
N PRO A 99 1.58 -4.02 -7.53
CA PRO A 99 1.05 -4.82 -8.63
C PRO A 99 -0.37 -5.30 -8.32
N ARG A 100 -1.31 -5.14 -9.26
CA ARG A 100 -2.71 -5.53 -9.05
C ARG A 100 -2.88 -6.99 -8.61
N LYS A 101 -2.11 -7.90 -9.21
CA LYS A 101 -2.10 -9.32 -8.84
C LYS A 101 -1.76 -9.55 -7.37
N LEU A 102 -0.88 -8.73 -6.79
CA LEU A 102 -0.51 -8.83 -5.38
C LEU A 102 -1.67 -8.40 -4.46
N ILE A 103 -2.38 -7.33 -4.83
CA ILE A 103 -3.59 -6.86 -4.13
C ILE A 103 -4.66 -7.95 -4.17
N ASP A 104 -4.88 -8.58 -5.32
CA ASP A 104 -5.91 -9.59 -5.52
C ASP A 104 -5.65 -10.91 -4.79
N GLN A 105 -4.41 -11.17 -4.38
CA GLN A 105 -3.97 -12.41 -3.73
C GLN A 105 -3.83 -12.31 -2.21
N ARG A 106 -3.87 -11.10 -1.65
CA ARG A 106 -3.65 -10.86 -0.22
C ARG A 106 -4.91 -10.33 0.45
N ILE A 107 -5.44 -11.11 1.40
CA ILE A 107 -6.70 -10.81 2.06
C ILE A 107 -6.68 -9.44 2.76
N ARG A 108 -5.58 -9.08 3.43
CA ARG A 108 -5.44 -7.77 4.08
C ARG A 108 -5.52 -6.62 3.10
N LEU A 109 -4.89 -6.73 1.92
CA LEU A 109 -5.02 -5.71 0.88
C LEU A 109 -6.44 -5.64 0.30
N GLN A 110 -7.14 -6.76 0.18
CA GLN A 110 -8.56 -6.77 -0.21
C GLN A 110 -9.44 -6.07 0.83
N LEU A 111 -9.21 -6.29 2.13
CA LEU A 111 -9.92 -5.58 3.20
C LEU A 111 -9.68 -4.07 3.12
N VAL A 112 -8.44 -3.63 2.86
CA VAL A 112 -8.13 -2.20 2.65
C VAL A 112 -8.92 -1.62 1.46
N VAL A 113 -8.96 -2.33 0.33
CA VAL A 113 -9.75 -1.91 -0.83
C VAL A 113 -11.24 -1.82 -0.49
N LEU A 114 -11.76 -2.80 0.26
CA LEU A 114 -13.16 -2.86 0.66
C LEU A 114 -13.51 -1.70 1.61
N TRP A 115 -12.65 -1.40 2.59
CA TRP A 115 -12.78 -0.21 3.43
C TRP A 115 -12.84 1.07 2.60
N LEU A 116 -11.93 1.25 1.63
CA LEU A 116 -11.94 2.43 0.76
C LEU A 116 -13.22 2.52 -0.09
N ALA A 117 -13.70 1.39 -0.62
CA ALA A 117 -14.88 1.33 -1.47
C ALA A 117 -16.16 1.68 -0.71
N VAL A 118 -16.30 1.19 0.53
CA VAL A 118 -17.40 1.54 1.44
C VAL A 118 -17.39 3.03 1.78
N HIS A 119 -16.23 3.59 2.14
CA HIS A 119 -16.11 5.02 2.47
C HIS A 119 -16.30 5.95 1.27
N SER A 120 -15.99 5.47 0.05
CA SER A 120 -16.08 6.28 -1.17
C SER A 120 -17.39 6.07 -1.94
N SER A 121 -18.36 5.34 -1.37
CA SER A 121 -19.65 5.04 -2.01
C SER A 121 -19.49 4.43 -3.41
N GLN A 122 -18.61 3.42 -3.55
CA GLN A 122 -18.31 2.71 -4.81
C GLN A 122 -18.89 1.28 -4.75
N PRO A 123 -20.22 1.11 -4.90
CA PRO A 123 -20.91 -0.15 -4.62
C PRO A 123 -20.42 -1.33 -5.48
N GLU A 124 -20.15 -1.11 -6.77
CA GLU A 124 -19.71 -2.17 -7.68
C GLU A 124 -18.32 -2.69 -7.30
N ILE A 125 -17.40 -1.77 -6.96
CA ILE A 125 -16.06 -2.12 -6.51
C ILE A 125 -16.14 -2.86 -5.17
N ALA A 126 -17.01 -2.41 -4.27
CA ALA A 126 -17.20 -3.03 -2.97
C ALA A 126 -17.73 -4.48 -3.10
N GLN A 127 -18.76 -4.72 -3.93
CA GLN A 127 -19.27 -6.06 -4.21
C GLN A 127 -18.21 -6.99 -4.81
N GLN A 128 -17.50 -6.52 -5.84
CA GLN A 128 -16.49 -7.33 -6.52
C GLN A 128 -15.33 -7.70 -5.59
N THR A 129 -14.90 -6.75 -4.75
CA THR A 129 -13.84 -6.95 -3.76
C THR A 129 -14.30 -7.90 -2.65
N LEU A 130 -15.54 -7.74 -2.15
CA LEU A 130 -16.12 -8.63 -1.15
C LEU A 130 -16.20 -10.08 -1.64
N ALA A 131 -16.62 -10.28 -2.89
CA ALA A 131 -16.66 -11.61 -3.49
C ALA A 131 -15.27 -12.26 -3.59
N ASN A 132 -14.23 -11.49 -3.91
CA ASN A 132 -12.86 -11.99 -3.95
C ASN A 132 -12.31 -12.27 -2.54
N ALA A 133 -12.56 -11.38 -1.59
CA ALA A 133 -12.16 -11.53 -0.19
C ALA A 133 -12.74 -12.81 0.44
N ARG A 134 -14.03 -13.11 0.19
CA ARG A 134 -14.67 -14.37 0.65
C ARG A 134 -13.96 -15.60 0.11
N LYS A 135 -13.66 -15.63 -1.19
CA LYS A 135 -12.91 -16.75 -1.81
C LYS A 135 -11.52 -16.92 -1.20
N LEU A 136 -10.81 -15.83 -0.91
CA LEU A 136 -9.49 -15.89 -0.27
C LEU A 136 -9.56 -16.45 1.15
N VAL A 137 -10.58 -16.09 1.93
CA VAL A 137 -10.79 -16.65 3.28
C VAL A 137 -11.13 -18.14 3.21
N GLU A 138 -11.97 -18.56 2.26
CA GLU A 138 -12.33 -19.98 2.06
C GLU A 138 -11.15 -20.85 1.62
N THR A 139 -10.22 -20.29 0.84
CA THR A 139 -9.08 -21.02 0.26
C THR A 139 -7.78 -20.85 1.04
N GLY A 140 -7.71 -19.90 1.97
CA GLY A 140 -6.52 -19.57 2.75
C GLY A 140 -6.33 -20.46 3.98
N PRO A 141 -5.10 -20.54 4.52
CA PRO A 141 -4.89 -21.14 5.84
C PRO A 141 -5.67 -20.34 6.89
N THR A 142 -6.44 -21.05 7.72
CA THR A 142 -7.25 -20.51 8.82
C THR A 142 -6.37 -20.10 10.01
N ASP A 143 -5.25 -19.41 9.74
CA ASP A 143 -4.27 -19.08 10.76
C ASP A 143 -4.84 -18.02 11.71
N SER A 144 -5.26 -18.49 12.88
CA SER A 144 -5.85 -17.72 13.97
C SER A 144 -4.88 -16.77 14.67
N ASN A 145 -3.63 -16.68 14.20
CA ASN A 145 -2.59 -15.81 14.74
C ASN A 145 -2.42 -14.50 13.97
N ASP A 146 -3.26 -14.23 12.97
CA ASP A 146 -3.27 -12.96 12.28
C ASP A 146 -3.98 -11.90 13.15
N PRO A 147 -3.31 -10.84 13.64
CA PRO A 147 -3.88 -9.92 14.64
C PRO A 147 -5.02 -9.02 14.15
N GLY A 148 -5.57 -9.28 12.96
CA GLY A 148 -6.52 -8.41 12.26
C GLY A 148 -5.87 -7.16 11.69
N THR A 149 -6.55 -6.47 10.79
CA THR A 149 -6.20 -5.09 10.41
C THR A 149 -6.61 -4.13 11.52
N LEU A 150 -7.68 -4.45 12.26
CA LEU A 150 -8.03 -3.80 13.53
C LEU A 150 -7.42 -4.58 14.70
N THR A 151 -6.88 -3.86 15.67
CA THR A 151 -6.30 -4.47 16.88
C THR A 151 -7.33 -5.32 17.60
N GLY A 152 -7.09 -6.64 17.68
CA GLY A 152 -7.92 -7.56 18.45
C GLY A 152 -9.15 -8.11 17.71
N THR A 153 -9.22 -7.96 16.38
CA THR A 153 -10.24 -8.61 15.55
C THR A 153 -9.63 -9.71 14.69
N THR A 154 -10.48 -10.59 14.15
CA THR A 154 -10.09 -11.56 13.12
C THR A 154 -10.47 -11.03 11.73
N ILE A 155 -9.86 -11.60 10.68
CA ILE A 155 -10.20 -11.30 9.28
C ILE A 155 -11.69 -11.55 9.01
N GLU A 156 -12.25 -12.63 9.56
CA GLU A 156 -13.65 -13.00 9.36
C GLU A 156 -14.60 -11.95 9.96
N ALA A 157 -14.32 -11.50 11.19
CA ALA A 157 -15.13 -10.48 11.84
C ALA A 157 -15.09 -9.15 11.08
N GLU A 158 -13.92 -8.75 10.59
CA GLU A 158 -13.78 -7.55 9.73
C GLU A 158 -14.57 -7.69 8.43
N LEU A 159 -14.50 -8.86 7.80
CA LEU A 159 -15.18 -9.13 6.55
C LEU A 159 -16.70 -9.13 6.73
N GLU A 160 -17.22 -9.65 7.85
CA GLU A 160 -18.64 -9.60 8.19
C GLU A 160 -19.14 -8.16 8.36
N VAL A 161 -18.41 -7.34 9.11
CA VAL A 161 -18.73 -5.92 9.32
C VAL A 161 -18.77 -5.18 7.97
N LEU A 162 -17.76 -5.38 7.14
CA LEU A 162 -17.72 -4.77 5.82
C LEU A 162 -18.80 -5.31 4.88
N ALA A 163 -19.14 -6.60 4.95
CA ALA A 163 -20.23 -7.16 4.16
C ALA A 163 -21.57 -6.50 4.49
N ALA A 164 -21.86 -6.26 5.77
CA ALA A 164 -23.06 -5.54 6.19
C ALA A 164 -23.07 -4.09 5.67
N ALA A 165 -21.92 -3.39 5.72
CA ALA A 165 -21.80 -2.04 5.19
C ALA A 165 -21.97 -1.98 3.66
N VAL A 166 -21.44 -2.97 2.93
CA VAL A 166 -21.66 -3.09 1.48
C VAL A 166 -23.14 -3.31 1.18
N HIS A 167 -23.83 -4.19 1.91
CA HIS A 167 -25.25 -4.40 1.70
C HIS A 167 -26.08 -3.14 1.94
N SER A 168 -25.82 -2.44 3.05
CA SER A 168 -26.52 -1.19 3.38
C SER A 168 -26.28 -0.08 2.36
N THR A 169 -25.04 0.07 1.87
CA THR A 169 -24.73 1.07 0.83
C THR A 169 -25.39 0.74 -0.51
N LEU A 170 -25.55 -0.53 -0.85
CA LEU A 170 -26.26 -0.95 -2.05
C LEU A 170 -27.76 -0.63 -2.00
N GLU A 171 -28.42 -0.98 -0.90
CA GLU A 171 -29.85 -0.68 -0.70
C GLU A 171 -30.11 0.82 -0.87
N GLN A 172 -29.26 1.67 -0.25
CA GLN A 172 -29.35 3.13 -0.39
C GLN A 172 -29.17 3.61 -1.84
N PHE A 173 -28.28 2.98 -2.61
CA PHE A 173 -28.07 3.31 -4.02
C PHE A 173 -29.23 2.89 -4.91
N GLU A 174 -29.81 1.71 -4.66
CA GLU A 174 -30.98 1.22 -5.39
C GLU A 174 -32.21 2.08 -5.14
N ASP A 175 -32.49 2.42 -3.86
CA ASP A 175 -33.57 3.33 -3.47
C ASP A 175 -33.41 4.72 -4.11
N ALA A 176 -32.19 5.25 -4.14
CA ALA A 176 -31.89 6.55 -4.77
C ALA A 176 -32.08 6.53 -6.30
N ARG A 177 -31.81 5.39 -6.96
CA ARG A 177 -32.04 5.22 -8.40
C ARG A 177 -33.52 5.10 -8.74
N ASP A 178 -34.28 4.38 -7.92
CA ASP A 178 -35.70 4.13 -8.16
C ASP A 178 -36.59 5.35 -7.85
N THR A 179 -36.05 6.33 -7.10
CA THR A 179 -36.72 7.60 -6.76
C THR A 179 -36.32 8.79 -7.65
N ALA A 180 -35.39 8.63 -8.59
CA ALA A 180 -34.90 9.66 -9.51
C ALA A 180 -35.53 9.55 -10.91
#